data_AF-A0A5C8TGA4-F1
#
_entry.id   AF-A0A5C8TGA4-F1
#
_cell.length_a   1.000
_cell.length_b   1.000
_cell.length_c   1.000
_cell.angle_alpha   90.00
_cell.angle_beta   90.00
_cell.angle_gamma   90.00
#
_symmetry.space_group_name_H-M   'P 1'
#
loop_
_entity.id
_entity.type
_entity.pdbx_description
1 polymer ?
#
loop_
_entity_poly.entity_id
_entity_poly.type
_entity_poly.pdbx_seq_one_letter_code
_entity_poly.pdbx_strand_id
1 'polypeptide(L)'
;MAATGGVLTLPLIRSVIAAKVASPVPLRNQILAFVSVISGVPALLSVEAEDAASHVVLVPVAYCAVTDRLVQVESRLTDTQAVLWRRKLTRFHEFSFTILVVSLADDTPTYETQDRTYARPYLPDACRPFVIPIVAASLRALVAHVRPWLIYRVTKSRYPPEKALRKDLFLTRTLEDEGYALIETGSDPWDRRFWILSRALTG
;
A
#
# COMPACT_ATOMS: atom_id res chain seq x y z
N MET A 1 -27.33 -8.09 -15.77
CA MET A 1 -27.51 -8.46 -14.36
C MET A 1 -26.24 -8.03 -13.62
N ALA A 2 -26.30 -6.90 -12.94
CA ALA A 2 -25.16 -6.29 -12.27
C ALA A 2 -25.02 -6.91 -10.87
N ALA A 3 -23.90 -7.59 -10.62
CA ALA A 3 -23.51 -7.97 -9.27
C ALA A 3 -22.96 -6.73 -8.57
N THR A 4 -23.70 -6.23 -7.59
CA THR A 4 -23.31 -5.16 -6.67
C THR A 4 -22.17 -5.66 -5.78
N GLY A 5 -20.93 -5.32 -6.15
CA GLY A 5 -19.74 -5.57 -5.33
C GLY A 5 -19.80 -4.74 -4.05
N GLY A 6 -20.11 -5.41 -2.94
CA GLY A 6 -20.24 -4.80 -1.63
C GLY A 6 -18.91 -4.25 -1.10
N VAL A 7 -18.91 -2.95 -0.83
CA VAL A 7 -17.91 -2.23 -0.04
C VAL A 7 -17.90 -2.82 1.37
N LEU A 8 -16.76 -3.30 1.86
CA LEU A 8 -16.61 -3.68 3.26
C LEU A 8 -16.34 -2.42 4.09
N THR A 9 -17.39 -1.85 4.65
CA THR A 9 -17.29 -0.78 5.65
C THR A 9 -16.67 -1.30 6.97
N LEU A 10 -16.11 -0.44 7.82
CA LEU A 10 -15.58 -0.80 9.15
C LEU A 10 -16.48 -1.76 9.98
N PRO A 11 -17.82 -1.61 9.98
CA PRO A 11 -18.74 -2.57 10.61
C PRO A 11 -18.72 -3.97 9.98
N LEU A 12 -18.54 -4.05 8.66
CA LEU A 12 -18.40 -5.30 7.90
C LEU A 12 -17.05 -5.99 8.17
N ILE A 13 -15.97 -5.22 8.32
CA ILE A 13 -14.67 -5.74 8.79
C ILE A 13 -14.81 -6.35 10.19
N ARG A 14 -15.48 -5.65 11.11
CA ARG A 14 -15.74 -6.15 12.48
C ARG A 14 -16.58 -7.44 12.49
N SER A 15 -17.56 -7.57 11.60
CA SER A 15 -18.42 -8.77 11.53
C SER A 15 -17.74 -9.96 10.83
N VAL A 16 -16.88 -9.73 9.83
CA VAL A 16 -16.01 -10.78 9.25
C VAL A 16 -14.97 -11.26 10.28
N ILE A 17 -14.41 -10.34 11.07
CA ILE A 17 -13.50 -10.67 12.18
C ILE A 17 -14.27 -11.48 13.25
N ALA A 18 -15.46 -11.04 13.66
CA ALA A 18 -16.27 -11.76 14.64
C ALA A 18 -16.63 -13.19 14.18
N ALA A 19 -16.97 -13.36 12.89
CA ALA A 19 -17.26 -14.68 12.32
C ALA A 19 -16.05 -15.61 12.28
N LYS A 20 -14.82 -15.07 12.12
CA LYS A 20 -13.58 -15.86 12.05
C LYS A 20 -12.99 -16.16 13.44
N VAL A 21 -13.32 -15.36 14.45
CA VAL A 21 -12.90 -15.51 15.85
C VAL A 21 -13.88 -16.39 16.66
N ALA A 22 -15.02 -16.77 16.09
CA ALA A 22 -16.06 -17.57 16.75
C ALA A 22 -15.70 -19.05 17.06
N SER A 23 -14.44 -19.47 16.91
CA SER A 23 -13.97 -20.74 17.46
C SER A 23 -13.49 -20.52 18.90
N PRO A 24 -14.14 -21.09 19.92
CA PRO A 24 -13.79 -20.85 21.32
C PRO A 24 -12.50 -21.61 21.65
N VAL A 25 -11.36 -20.94 21.49
CA VAL A 25 -10.09 -21.40 22.08
C VAL A 25 -10.07 -20.92 23.55
N PRO A 26 -9.86 -21.81 24.53
CA PRO A 26 -9.96 -21.46 25.94
C PRO A 26 -8.97 -20.35 26.35
N LEU A 27 -9.50 -19.39 27.11
CA LEU A 27 -8.94 -18.10 27.55
C LEU A 27 -7.62 -18.12 28.36
N ARG A 28 -6.92 -19.26 28.48
CA ARG A 28 -5.78 -19.36 29.40
C ARG A 28 -4.42 -18.98 28.84
N ASN A 29 -4.29 -18.73 27.53
CA ASN A 29 -3.05 -18.28 26.87
C ASN A 29 -3.36 -17.44 25.63
N GLN A 30 -3.97 -16.25 25.78
CA GLN A 30 -4.07 -15.31 24.66
C GLN A 30 -2.68 -14.76 24.34
N ILE A 31 -1.95 -15.46 23.48
CA ILE A 31 -0.76 -14.91 22.83
C ILE A 31 -1.22 -13.62 22.14
N LEU A 32 -0.47 -12.52 22.31
CA LEU A 32 -0.60 -11.29 21.52
C LEU A 32 -0.34 -11.62 20.05
N ALA A 33 -1.31 -12.25 19.41
CA ALA A 33 -1.18 -12.83 18.09
C ALA A 33 -2.06 -12.04 17.15
N PHE A 34 -1.41 -11.30 16.26
CA PHE A 34 -2.07 -10.86 15.05
C PHE A 34 -2.52 -12.10 14.25
N VAL A 35 -3.70 -12.04 13.68
CA VAL A 35 -4.28 -13.07 12.82
C VAL A 35 -4.48 -12.47 11.43
N SER A 36 -4.18 -13.24 10.39
CA SER A 36 -4.37 -12.75 9.02
C SER A 36 -5.87 -12.69 8.67
N VAL A 37 -6.28 -11.54 8.15
CA VAL A 37 -7.65 -11.34 7.63
C VAL A 37 -7.75 -11.58 6.12
N ILE A 38 -6.63 -11.87 5.45
CA ILE A 38 -6.56 -12.17 4.02
C ILE A 38 -6.10 -13.62 3.77
N SER A 39 -6.44 -14.16 2.61
CA SER A 39 -5.91 -15.43 2.09
C SER A 39 -5.20 -15.27 0.74
N GLY A 40 -5.17 -14.06 0.19
CA GLY A 40 -4.59 -13.72 -1.10
C GLY A 40 -4.68 -12.22 -1.39
N VAL A 41 -4.28 -11.82 -2.59
CA VAL A 41 -4.46 -10.45 -3.07
C VAL A 41 -5.95 -10.23 -3.40
N PRO A 42 -6.62 -9.21 -2.83
CA PRO A 42 -8.01 -8.93 -3.17
C PRO A 42 -8.17 -8.63 -4.66
N ALA A 43 -9.19 -9.21 -5.29
CA ALA A 43 -9.48 -9.00 -6.72
C ALA A 43 -10.07 -7.61 -7.01
N LEU A 44 -10.74 -7.02 -6.02
CA LEU A 44 -11.36 -5.70 -6.11
C LEU A 44 -10.80 -4.82 -5.00
N LEU A 45 -10.37 -3.62 -5.38
CA LEU A 45 -9.80 -2.62 -4.49
C LEU A 45 -10.61 -1.33 -4.64
N SER A 46 -10.97 -0.73 -3.50
CA SER A 46 -11.63 0.58 -3.46
C SER A 46 -10.55 1.66 -3.51
N VAL A 47 -10.72 2.62 -4.43
CA VAL A 47 -9.92 3.84 -4.49
C VAL A 47 -10.75 4.95 -3.85
N GLU A 48 -10.20 5.58 -2.83
CA GLU A 48 -10.84 6.68 -2.09
C GLU A 48 -10.07 7.98 -2.36
N ALA A 49 -10.79 9.08 -2.55
CA ALA A 49 -10.18 10.41 -2.55
C ALA A 49 -10.07 10.88 -1.09
N GLU A 50 -8.85 11.13 -0.64
CA GLU A 50 -8.59 11.66 0.70
C GLU A 50 -8.69 13.18 0.70
N ASP A 51 -8.18 13.81 -0.36
CA ASP A 51 -8.35 15.23 -0.67
C ASP A 51 -8.34 15.44 -2.20
N ALA A 52 -8.31 16.70 -2.65
CA ALA A 52 -8.32 17.04 -4.07
C ALA A 52 -7.06 16.59 -4.84
N ALA A 53 -5.96 16.32 -4.14
CA ALA A 53 -4.66 15.94 -4.70
C ALA A 53 -4.26 14.49 -4.39
N SER A 54 -4.88 13.83 -3.41
CA SER A 54 -4.47 12.52 -2.88
C SER A 54 -5.56 11.47 -3.03
N HIS A 55 -5.18 10.32 -3.61
CA HIS A 55 -6.02 9.13 -3.70
C HIS A 55 -5.36 7.98 -2.96
N VAL A 56 -6.16 7.17 -2.26
CA VAL A 56 -5.68 6.13 -1.37
C VAL A 56 -6.40 4.80 -1.62
N VAL A 57 -5.68 3.70 -1.41
CA VAL A 57 -6.22 2.35 -1.32
C VAL A 57 -5.78 1.76 0.01
N LEU A 58 -6.75 1.33 0.82
CA LEU A 58 -6.52 0.72 2.13
C LEU A 58 -6.90 -0.76 2.08
N VAL A 59 -5.94 -1.64 2.36
CA VAL A 59 -6.17 -3.09 2.38
C VAL A 59 -5.86 -3.66 3.76
N PRO A 60 -6.88 -4.08 4.55
CA PRO A 60 -6.67 -4.80 5.79
C PRO A 60 -5.94 -6.13 5.55
N VAL A 61 -4.90 -6.43 6.33
CA VAL A 61 -4.08 -7.64 6.17
C VAL A 61 -3.96 -8.49 7.44
N ALA A 62 -4.05 -7.87 8.62
CA ALA A 62 -4.08 -8.57 9.89
C ALA A 62 -4.89 -7.84 10.96
N TYR A 63 -5.29 -8.56 12.00
CA TYR A 63 -6.01 -8.01 13.14
C TYR A 63 -5.59 -8.70 14.45
N CYS A 64 -5.46 -7.94 15.53
CA CYS A 64 -5.22 -8.47 16.88
C CYS A 64 -6.44 -8.16 17.76
N ALA A 65 -7.17 -9.20 18.18
CA ALA A 65 -8.34 -9.06 19.04
C ALA A 65 -7.99 -8.61 20.48
N VAL A 66 -6.79 -8.94 20.95
CA VAL A 66 -6.35 -8.63 22.33
C VAL A 66 -6.11 -7.14 22.51
N THR A 67 -5.49 -6.50 21.52
CA THR A 67 -5.15 -5.07 21.54
C THR A 67 -6.09 -4.22 20.70
N ASP A 68 -7.12 -4.83 20.11
CA ASP A 68 -8.03 -4.22 19.14
C ASP A 68 -7.32 -3.41 18.03
N ARG A 69 -6.29 -4.01 17.42
CA ARG A 69 -5.48 -3.35 16.38
C ARG A 69 -5.70 -3.95 15.01
N LEU A 70 -5.95 -3.08 14.03
CA LEU A 70 -6.03 -3.43 12.61
C LEU A 70 -4.71 -3.07 11.93
N VAL A 71 -4.20 -3.99 11.13
CA VAL A 71 -3.03 -3.75 10.27
C VAL A 71 -3.50 -3.65 8.83
N GLN A 72 -3.13 -2.55 8.17
CA GLN A 72 -3.52 -2.25 6.80
C GLN A 72 -2.29 -1.94 5.96
N VAL A 73 -2.34 -2.31 4.68
CA VAL A 73 -1.44 -1.76 3.67
C VAL A 73 -2.14 -0.55 3.07
N GLU A 74 -1.59 0.63 3.31
CA GLU A 74 -1.98 1.86 2.64
C GLU A 74 -1.12 2.06 1.41
N SER A 75 -1.73 2.36 0.27
CA SER A 75 -1.06 2.83 -0.94
C SER A 75 -1.68 4.14 -1.38
N ARG A 76 -0.84 5.13 -1.67
CA ARG A 76 -1.26 6.51 -1.93
C ARG A 76 -0.64 7.01 -3.22
N LEU A 77 -1.43 7.77 -3.98
CA LEU A 77 -1.00 8.49 -5.16
C LEU A 77 -1.37 9.97 -5.01
N THR A 78 -0.36 10.84 -4.94
CA THR A 78 -0.53 12.26 -4.62
C THR A 78 -0.03 13.16 -5.75
N ASP A 79 -0.89 14.03 -6.27
CA ASP A 79 -0.51 15.09 -7.20
C ASP A 79 0.39 16.11 -6.49
N THR A 80 1.62 16.23 -6.97
CA THR A 80 2.69 16.99 -6.35
C THR A 80 3.15 18.08 -7.29
N GLN A 81 3.19 19.32 -6.78
CA GLN A 81 3.73 20.47 -7.47
C GLN A 81 5.08 20.85 -6.88
N ALA A 82 6.15 20.26 -7.43
CA ALA A 82 7.52 20.54 -7.02
C ALA A 82 8.44 20.51 -8.23
N VAL A 83 9.59 21.18 -8.15
CA VAL A 83 10.60 21.17 -9.23
C VAL A 83 11.45 19.92 -9.10
N LEU A 84 11.30 18.97 -10.03
CA LEU A 84 12.24 17.85 -10.15
C LEU A 84 13.59 18.35 -10.67
N TRP A 85 14.64 18.12 -9.88
CA TRP A 85 15.95 18.76 -10.01
C TRP A 85 16.59 18.67 -11.41
N ARG A 86 16.38 17.56 -12.15
CA ARG A 86 16.93 17.38 -13.50
C ARG A 86 16.06 17.90 -14.63
N ARG A 87 14.74 17.87 -14.48
CA ARG A 87 13.81 18.02 -15.61
C ARG A 87 12.98 19.30 -15.57
N LYS A 88 13.10 20.10 -14.51
CA LYS A 88 12.21 21.25 -14.26
C LYS A 88 10.73 20.86 -14.39
N LEU A 89 10.39 19.59 -14.14
CA LEU A 89 9.01 19.13 -14.08
C LEU A 89 8.40 19.79 -12.85
N THR A 90 7.28 20.47 -13.03
CA THR A 90 6.60 21.26 -11.99
C THR A 90 5.35 20.59 -11.46
N ARG A 91 4.92 19.47 -12.08
CA ARG A 91 3.76 18.69 -11.67
C ARG A 91 3.93 17.22 -12.02
N PHE A 92 3.70 16.34 -11.06
CA PHE A 92 3.81 14.89 -11.20
C PHE A 92 3.02 14.21 -10.09
N HIS A 93 2.68 12.94 -10.25
CA HIS A 93 2.11 12.16 -9.16
C HIS A 93 3.19 11.35 -8.45
N GLU A 94 3.24 11.43 -7.12
CA GLU A 94 4.11 10.59 -6.31
C GLU A 94 3.33 9.38 -5.79
N PHE A 95 3.87 8.19 -6.00
CA PHE A 95 3.34 6.97 -5.41
C PHE A 95 4.11 6.60 -4.13
N SER A 96 3.38 6.34 -3.06
CA SER A 96 3.93 5.82 -1.81
C SER A 96 3.06 4.69 -1.25
N PHE A 97 3.62 3.90 -0.34
CA PHE A 97 2.85 2.91 0.42
C PHE A 97 3.38 2.83 1.85
N THR A 98 2.56 2.38 2.79
CA THR A 98 2.99 2.14 4.17
C THR A 98 2.17 1.01 4.78
N ILE A 99 2.71 0.37 5.81
CA ILE A 99 1.99 -0.57 6.66
C ILE A 99 1.52 0.24 7.86
N LEU A 100 0.20 0.41 7.97
CA LEU A 100 -0.46 1.10 9.07
C LEU A 100 -0.89 0.08 10.12
N VAL A 101 -0.65 0.40 11.39
CA VAL A 101 -1.20 -0.30 12.54
C VAL A 101 -2.06 0.70 13.29
N VAL A 102 -3.37 0.50 13.22
CA VAL A 102 -4.39 1.40 13.74
C VAL A 102 -5.01 0.77 14.98
N SER A 103 -5.10 1.51 16.08
CA SER A 103 -5.94 1.12 17.22
C SER A 103 -7.39 1.45 16.90
N LEU A 104 -8.28 0.47 17.01
CA LEU A 104 -9.72 0.69 16.80
C LEU A 104 -10.43 1.20 18.06
N ALA A 105 -9.74 1.18 19.20
CA ALA A 105 -10.21 1.70 20.49
C ALA A 105 -9.72 3.14 20.75
N ASP A 106 -8.97 3.74 19.83
CA ASP A 106 -8.35 5.08 19.92
C ASP A 106 -7.47 5.30 21.18
N ASP A 107 -7.03 4.21 21.81
CA ASP A 107 -6.26 4.23 23.05
C ASP A 107 -4.74 4.40 22.84
N THR A 108 -4.28 4.17 21.61
CA THR A 108 -2.86 4.15 21.24
C THR A 108 -2.64 4.75 19.87
N PRO A 109 -1.52 5.49 19.67
CA PRO A 109 -1.27 6.20 18.42
C PRO A 109 -1.06 5.24 17.26
N THR A 110 -1.52 5.66 16.08
CA THR A 110 -1.26 4.97 14.82
C THR A 110 0.23 4.84 14.58
N TYR A 111 0.65 3.65 14.18
CA TYR A 111 2.03 3.35 13.84
C TYR A 111 2.16 3.06 12.35
N GLU A 112 3.16 3.63 11.70
CA GLU A 112 3.39 3.50 10.26
C GLU A 112 4.80 3.04 9.94
N THR A 113 4.95 2.09 9.01
CA THR A 113 6.26 1.65 8.57
C THR A 113 6.28 1.05 7.18
N GLN A 114 7.42 1.19 6.50
CA GLN A 114 7.76 0.43 5.30
C GLN A 114 8.85 -0.62 5.58
N ASP A 115 9.38 -0.65 6.79
CA ASP A 115 10.49 -1.51 7.17
C ASP A 115 9.96 -2.88 7.58
N ARG A 116 10.48 -3.92 6.91
CA ARG A 116 10.12 -5.30 7.18
C ARG A 116 10.38 -5.71 8.64
N THR A 117 11.47 -5.23 9.23
CA THR A 117 11.88 -5.58 10.61
C THR A 117 10.85 -5.06 11.60
N TYR A 118 10.45 -3.81 11.46
CA TYR A 118 9.46 -3.21 12.35
C TYR A 118 8.02 -3.66 12.06
N ALA A 119 7.69 -4.02 10.81
CA ALA A 119 6.37 -4.56 10.47
C ALA A 119 6.16 -6.02 10.93
N ARG A 120 7.26 -6.79 11.07
CA ARG A 120 7.21 -8.23 11.34
C ARG A 120 6.36 -8.65 12.54
N PRO A 121 6.39 -7.95 13.70
CA PRO A 121 5.57 -8.30 14.85
C PRO A 121 4.06 -8.17 14.62
N TYR A 122 3.65 -7.29 13.70
CA TYR A 122 2.25 -6.99 13.41
C TYR A 122 1.69 -7.83 12.24
N LEU A 123 2.56 -8.45 11.44
CA LEU A 123 2.19 -9.23 10.28
C LEU A 123 2.41 -10.73 10.50
N PRO A 124 1.35 -11.55 10.59
CA PRO A 124 1.45 -13.00 10.64
C PRO A 124 2.12 -13.58 9.39
N ASP A 125 2.79 -14.73 9.53
CA ASP A 125 3.53 -15.36 8.42
C ASP A 125 2.67 -15.58 7.17
N ALA A 126 1.39 -15.90 7.36
CA ALA A 126 0.43 -16.12 6.29
C ALA A 126 0.18 -14.89 5.38
N CYS A 127 0.27 -13.66 5.90
CA CYS A 127 -0.02 -12.46 5.10
C CYS A 127 1.23 -11.81 4.49
N ARG A 128 2.42 -12.07 5.04
CA ARG A 128 3.67 -11.43 4.61
C ARG A 128 3.96 -11.58 3.11
N PRO A 129 3.74 -12.74 2.45
CA PRO A 129 3.98 -12.89 1.02
C PRO A 129 3.09 -11.99 0.16
N PHE A 130 1.93 -11.56 0.67
CA PHE A 130 0.96 -10.80 -0.09
C PHE A 130 1.16 -9.28 -0.01
N VAL A 131 2.01 -8.76 0.88
CA VAL A 131 2.17 -7.31 1.07
C VAL A 131 2.57 -6.60 -0.22
N ILE A 132 3.66 -7.00 -0.87
CA ILE A 132 4.10 -6.37 -2.12
C ILE A 132 3.14 -6.62 -3.29
N PRO A 133 2.59 -7.84 -3.48
CA PRO A 133 1.51 -8.05 -4.45
C PRO A 133 0.27 -7.17 -4.24
N ILE A 134 -0.12 -6.92 -2.98
CA ILE A 134 -1.20 -5.99 -2.64
C ILE A 134 -0.82 -4.56 -3.03
N VAL A 135 0.39 -4.09 -2.69
CA VAL A 135 0.87 -2.76 -3.10
C VAL A 135 0.84 -2.60 -4.62
N ALA A 136 1.23 -3.63 -5.38
CA ALA A 136 1.16 -3.60 -6.84
C ALA A 136 -0.28 -3.55 -7.37
N ALA A 137 -1.19 -4.37 -6.82
CA ALA A 137 -2.60 -4.32 -7.17
C ALA A 137 -3.23 -2.95 -6.85
N SER A 138 -2.89 -2.37 -5.70
CA SER A 138 -3.30 -1.03 -5.31
C SER A 138 -2.75 0.04 -6.26
N LEU A 139 -1.48 -0.08 -6.66
CA LEU A 139 -0.88 0.81 -7.64
C LEU A 139 -1.63 0.76 -8.98
N ARG A 140 -1.97 -0.44 -9.48
CA ARG A 140 -2.78 -0.61 -10.69
C ARG A 140 -4.14 0.08 -10.57
N ALA A 141 -4.85 -0.15 -9.46
CA ALA A 141 -6.13 0.48 -9.19
C ALA A 141 -6.03 2.02 -9.18
N LEU A 142 -5.01 2.56 -8.50
CA LEU A 142 -4.77 4.00 -8.40
C LEU A 142 -4.48 4.64 -9.77
N VAL A 143 -3.59 4.05 -10.58
CA VAL A 143 -3.23 4.63 -11.88
C VAL A 143 -4.33 4.46 -12.93
N ALA A 144 -5.14 3.39 -12.82
CA ALA A 144 -6.32 3.20 -13.65
C ALA A 144 -7.41 4.24 -13.35
N HIS A 145 -7.56 4.61 -12.06
CA HIS A 145 -8.51 5.60 -11.58
C HIS A 145 -8.07 7.04 -11.87
N VAL A 146 -6.92 7.45 -11.32
CA VAL A 146 -6.41 8.85 -11.40
C VAL A 146 -5.89 9.20 -12.78
N ARG A 147 -5.40 8.19 -13.50
CA ARG A 147 -4.87 8.35 -14.85
C ARG A 147 -3.74 9.38 -14.99
N PRO A 148 -2.71 9.39 -14.11
CA PRO A 148 -1.67 10.41 -14.13
C PRO A 148 -0.86 10.38 -15.43
N TRP A 149 -0.52 11.55 -15.96
CA TRP A 149 0.36 11.65 -17.14
C TRP A 149 1.81 11.31 -16.80
N LEU A 150 2.23 11.62 -15.58
CA LEU A 150 3.60 11.46 -15.10
C LEU A 150 3.59 10.97 -13.66
N ILE A 151 4.39 9.92 -13.39
CA ILE A 151 4.58 9.32 -12.09
C ILE A 151 6.05 9.44 -11.71
N TYR A 152 6.30 10.00 -10.53
CA TYR A 152 7.60 10.00 -9.86
C TYR A 152 7.58 8.97 -8.74
N ARG A 153 8.62 8.14 -8.69
CA ARG A 153 8.84 7.19 -7.60
C ARG A 153 10.25 7.35 -7.09
N VAL A 154 10.43 7.28 -5.78
CA VAL A 154 11.72 7.43 -5.12
C VAL A 154 11.84 6.48 -3.93
N THR A 155 13.05 5.97 -3.68
CA THR A 155 13.29 5.15 -2.48
C THR A 155 13.28 5.99 -1.22
N LYS A 156 12.71 5.46 -0.13
CA LYS A 156 12.75 6.13 1.19
C LYS A 156 14.18 6.22 1.76
N SER A 157 14.99 5.20 1.54
CA SER A 157 16.37 5.12 2.05
C SER A 157 17.38 5.73 1.10
N ARG A 158 18.45 6.32 1.65
CA ARG A 158 19.67 6.69 0.90
C ARG A 158 20.46 5.42 0.60
N TYR A 159 21.01 5.30 -0.62
CA TYR A 159 21.81 4.14 -1.06
C TYR A 159 21.18 2.77 -0.74
N PRO A 160 19.96 2.49 -1.20
CA PRO A 160 19.32 1.21 -0.94
C PRO A 160 20.15 0.06 -1.52
N PRO A 161 20.37 -1.04 -0.78
CA PRO A 161 21.04 -2.22 -1.33
C PRO A 161 20.19 -2.84 -2.44
N GLU A 162 20.80 -3.53 -3.39
CA GLU A 162 20.08 -4.11 -4.55
C GLU A 162 18.90 -4.99 -4.16
N LYS A 163 19.03 -5.74 -3.06
CA LYS A 163 17.93 -6.56 -2.53
C LYS A 163 16.71 -5.71 -2.15
N ALA A 164 16.90 -4.50 -1.63
CA ALA A 164 15.82 -3.58 -1.30
C ALA A 164 15.16 -2.99 -2.56
N LEU A 165 15.90 -2.88 -3.66
CA LEU A 165 15.38 -2.38 -4.95
C LEU A 165 14.45 -3.37 -5.67
N ARG A 166 14.40 -4.64 -5.27
CA ARG A 166 13.54 -5.66 -5.90
C ARG A 166 12.07 -5.26 -5.88
N LYS A 167 11.59 -4.65 -4.79
CA LYS A 167 10.20 -4.14 -4.71
C LYS A 167 10.00 -3.02 -5.72
N ASP A 168 10.99 -2.14 -5.87
CA ASP A 168 10.87 -0.98 -6.73
C ASP A 168 10.85 -1.37 -8.20
N LEU A 169 11.69 -2.33 -8.60
CA LEU A 169 11.68 -2.94 -9.93
C LEU A 169 10.36 -3.64 -10.23
N PHE A 170 9.80 -4.37 -9.26
CA PHE A 170 8.50 -5.03 -9.41
C PHE A 170 7.36 -4.03 -9.62
N LEU A 171 7.33 -2.94 -8.84
CA LEU A 171 6.37 -1.86 -9.01
C LEU A 171 6.60 -1.07 -10.30
N THR A 172 7.84 -0.98 -10.81
CA THR A 172 8.12 -0.33 -12.10
C THR A 172 7.54 -1.16 -13.24
N ARG A 173 7.76 -2.47 -13.23
CA ARG A 173 7.12 -3.39 -14.20
C ARG A 173 5.60 -3.35 -14.12
N THR A 174 5.06 -3.25 -12.90
CA THR A 174 3.62 -3.08 -12.69
C THR A 174 3.09 -1.85 -13.43
N LEU A 175 3.82 -0.73 -13.46
CA LEU A 175 3.41 0.46 -14.21
C LEU A 175 3.61 0.29 -15.72
N GLU A 176 4.68 -0.39 -16.14
CA GLU A 176 4.92 -0.71 -17.55
C GLU A 176 3.77 -1.56 -18.14
N ASP A 177 3.29 -2.55 -17.39
CA ASP A 177 2.11 -3.35 -17.73
C ASP A 177 0.83 -2.49 -17.89
N GLU A 178 0.75 -1.37 -17.14
CA GLU A 178 -0.38 -0.41 -17.19
C GLU A 178 -0.18 0.70 -18.24
N GLY A 179 0.78 0.53 -19.17
CA GLY A 179 0.99 1.45 -20.29
C GLY A 179 1.85 2.67 -19.96
N TYR A 180 2.64 2.63 -18.89
CA TYR A 180 3.62 3.67 -18.59
C TYR A 180 4.99 3.32 -19.15
N ALA A 181 5.66 4.27 -19.78
CA ALA A 181 7.04 4.12 -20.22
C ALA A 181 8.00 4.68 -19.17
N LEU A 182 9.06 3.94 -18.85
CA LEU A 182 10.16 4.44 -18.04
C LEU A 182 10.97 5.46 -18.85
N ILE A 183 10.99 6.71 -18.38
CA ILE A 183 11.65 7.84 -19.06
C ILE A 183 13.04 8.09 -18.49
N GLU A 184 13.20 7.92 -17.17
CA GLU A 184 14.47 8.17 -16.50
C GLU A 184 14.59 7.38 -15.21
N THR A 185 15.83 6.98 -14.91
CA THR A 185 16.25 6.49 -13.60
C THR A 185 17.50 7.22 -13.16
N GLY A 186 17.64 7.50 -11.88
CA GLY A 186 18.84 8.15 -11.36
C GLY A 186 18.94 8.12 -9.85
N SER A 187 19.82 8.97 -9.33
CA SER A 187 19.89 9.30 -7.91
C SER A 187 19.58 10.78 -7.74
N ASP A 188 18.79 11.11 -6.72
CA ASP A 188 18.50 12.50 -6.37
C ASP A 188 19.63 13.10 -5.48
N PRO A 189 19.58 14.39 -5.12
CA PRO A 189 20.60 15.02 -4.28
C PRO A 189 20.75 14.44 -2.87
N TRP A 190 19.83 13.56 -2.46
CA TRP A 190 19.89 12.86 -1.18
C TRP A 190 20.27 11.38 -1.35
N ASP A 191 20.79 11.01 -2.51
CA ASP A 191 21.23 9.66 -2.86
C ASP A 191 20.12 8.60 -2.78
N ARG A 192 18.87 9.03 -3.00
CA ARG A 192 17.73 8.14 -3.17
C ARG A 192 17.62 7.77 -4.63
N ARG A 193 17.37 6.50 -4.92
CA ARG A 193 17.11 6.05 -6.29
C ARG A 193 15.72 6.51 -6.71
N PHE A 194 15.60 7.05 -7.92
CA PHE A 194 14.32 7.48 -8.46
C PHE A 194 14.01 6.86 -9.83
N TRP A 195 12.73 6.83 -10.16
CA TRP A 195 12.16 6.44 -11.45
C TRP A 195 11.14 7.48 -11.87
N ILE A 196 11.24 7.96 -13.10
CA ILE A 196 10.25 8.81 -13.74
C ILE A 196 9.59 8.01 -14.84
N LEU A 197 8.28 7.86 -14.76
CA LEU A 197 7.48 7.17 -15.75
C LEU A 197 6.44 8.12 -16.32
N SER A 198 6.24 8.12 -17.63
CA SER A 198 5.14 8.84 -18.27
C SER A 198 4.18 7.85 -18.88
N ARG A 199 2.90 8.20 -18.94
CA ARG A 199 1.96 7.43 -19.74
C ARG A 199 2.44 7.45 -21.20
N ALA A 200 2.56 6.29 -21.82
CA ALA A 200 2.87 6.22 -23.24
C ALA A 200 1.77 6.99 -23.98
N LEU A 201 2.14 7.97 -24.81
CA LEU A 201 1.20 8.55 -25.75
C LEU A 201 0.85 7.41 -26.71
N THR A 202 -0.29 6.77 -26.50
CA THR A 202 -0.91 5.93 -27.53
C THR A 202 -1.22 6.89 -28.68
N GLY A 203 -0.37 6.87 -29.71
CA GLY A 203 -0.59 7.56 -30.97
C GLY A 203 -1.74 6.97 -31.77
#